data_AF-A0A2V7T2R2-F1
#
_entry.id   AF-A0A2V7T2R2-F1
#
_cell.length_a   1.000
_cell.length_b   1.000
_cell.length_c   1.000
_cell.angle_alpha   90.00
_cell.angle_beta   90.00
_cell.angle_gamma   90.00
#
_symmetry.space_group_name_H-M   'P 1'
#
loop_
_entity.id
_entity.type
_entity.pdbx_description
1 polymer ?
#
loop_
_entity_poly.entity_id
_entity_poly.type
_entity_poly.pdbx_seq_one_letter_code
_entity_poly.pdbx_strand_id
1 'polypeptide(L)' 'MGHRVLIAAELQRLLEADQLAGLDVTWLPADQPTPSGDYVAIVPLLSRWVGGTELKRLPKLKIVANCAVGH' A
#
# COMPACT_ATOMS: atom_id res chain seq x y z
N MET A 1 13.26 -12.22 5.31
CA MET A 1 12.85 -11.24 4.28
C MET A 1 11.39 -10.91 4.52
N GLY A 2 11.06 -9.64 4.73
CA GLY A 2 9.68 -9.23 4.98
C GLY A 2 8.83 -9.21 3.70
N HIS A 3 7.51 -9.23 3.85
CA HIS A 3 6.59 -9.12 2.72
C HIS A 3 6.54 -7.68 2.22
N ARG A 4 6.80 -7.46 0.93
CA ARG A 4 6.80 -6.11 0.34
C ARG A 4 5.38 -5.59 0.19
N VAL A 5 5.07 -4.48 0.86
CA VAL A 5 3.73 -3.89 0.88
C VAL A 5 3.80 -2.40 0.59
N LEU A 6 2.78 -1.90 -0.10
CA LEU A 6 2.57 -0.47 -0.29
C LEU A 6 1.52 0.00 0.72
N ILE A 7 1.85 1.00 1.54
CA ILE A 7 0.91 1.58 2.50
C ILE A 7 0.84 3.08 2.26
N ALA A 8 -0.36 3.65 2.26
CA ALA A 8 -0.55 5.10 2.19
C ALA A 8 0.29 5.80 3.27
N ALA A 9 1.10 6.78 2.87
CA ALA A 9 2.05 7.47 3.77
C ALA A 9 1.33 8.22 4.91
N GLU A 10 0.09 8.63 4.67
CA GLU A 10 -0.79 9.31 5.62
C GLU A 10 -1.13 8.41 6.81
N LEU A 11 -1.13 7.09 6.64
CA LEU A 11 -1.39 6.12 7.71
C LEU A 11 -0.18 5.90 8.62
N GLN A 12 1.02 6.38 8.24
CA GLN A 12 2.25 6.14 9.00
C GLN A 12 2.15 6.60 10.46
N ARG A 13 1.44 7.70 10.73
CA ARG A 13 1.27 8.25 12.07
C ARG A 13 0.22 7.51 12.91
N LEU A 14 -0.55 6.61 12.30
CA LEU A 14 -1.64 5.87 12.92
C LEU A 14 -1.28 4.40 13.17
N LEU A 15 -0.10 3.97 12.70
CA LEU A 15 0.35 2.59 12.74
C LEU A 15 1.53 2.45 13.69
N GLU A 16 1.43 1.47 14.58
CA GLU A 16 2.49 1.13 15.52
C GLU A 16 3.52 0.19 14.87
N ALA A 17 4.77 0.23 15.34
CA ALA A 17 5.86 -0.51 14.72
C ALA A 17 5.68 -2.04 14.79
N ASP A 18 5.02 -2.53 15.85
CA ASP A 18 4.69 -3.94 16.04
C ASP A 18 3.64 -4.45 15.05
N GLN A 19 2.70 -3.61 14.64
CA GLN A 19 1.71 -3.90 13.59
C GLN A 19 2.35 -4.08 12.20
N LEU A 20 3.57 -3.56 12.02
CA LEU A 20 4.34 -3.65 10.78
C LEU A 20 5.40 -4.76 10.82
N ALA A 21 5.48 -5.53 11.91
CA ALA A 21 6.49 -6.57 12.08
C ALA A 21 6.41 -7.61 10.94
N GLY A 22 7.55 -7.87 10.29
CA GLY A 22 7.64 -8.81 9.17
C GLY A 22 7.22 -8.24 7.81
N LEU A 23 6.85 -6.96 7.73
CA LEU A 23 6.57 -6.27 6.47
C LEU A 23 7.79 -5.46 6.01
N ASP A 24 8.02 -5.43 4.71
CA ASP A 24 8.89 -4.46 4.03
C ASP A 24 8.00 -3.35 3.47
N VAL A 25 7.79 -2.30 4.26
CA VAL A 25 6.81 -1.24 3.99
C VAL A 25 7.41 -0.16 3.10
N THR A 26 6.81 0.04 1.94
CA THR A 26 7.01 1.25 1.13
C THR A 26 5.84 2.20 1.39
N TRP A 27 6.13 3.36 1.99
CA TRP A 27 5.16 4.43 2.16
C TRP A 27 4.88 5.12 0.83
N LEU A 28 3.61 5.20 0.44
CA LEU A 28 3.15 5.70 -0.85
C LEU A 28 2.21 6.89 -0.63
N PRO A 29 2.70 8.14 -0.68
CA PRO A 29 1.86 9.34 -0.57
C PRO A 29 0.82 9.40 -1.69
N ALA A 30 -0.39 9.90 -1.44
CA ALA A 30 -1.50 9.85 -2.40
C ALA A 30 -1.21 10.48 -3.77
N ASP A 31 -0.33 11.47 -3.84
CA ASP A 31 0.06 12.21 -5.05
C ASP A 31 1.17 11.53 -5.88
N GLN A 32 1.79 10.47 -5.35
CA GLN A 32 2.85 9.76 -6.06
C GLN A 32 2.34 8.59 -6.90
N PRO A 33 2.95 8.31 -8.07
CA PRO A 33 2.58 7.17 -8.89
C PRO A 33 2.86 5.86 -8.15
N THR A 34 2.00 4.86 -8.38
CA THR A 34 2.23 3.51 -7.85
C THR A 34 3.50 2.92 -8.48
N PRO A 35 4.51 2.52 -7.67
CA PRO A 35 5.74 1.93 -8.20
C PRO A 35 5.47 0.54 -8.78
N SER A 36 6.28 0.11 -9.74
CA SER A 36 6.26 -1.27 -10.22
C SER A 36 7.10 -2.19 -9.33
N GLY A 37 6.74 -3.47 -9.29
CA GLY A 37 7.55 -4.49 -8.63
C GLY A 37 6.74 -5.57 -7.94
N ASP A 38 7.44 -6.37 -7.13
CA ASP A 38 6.92 -7.58 -6.50
C ASP A 38 6.19 -7.31 -5.17
N TYR A 39 5.37 -6.26 -5.11
CA TYR A 39 4.55 -5.98 -3.94
C TYR A 39 3.39 -6.97 -3.85
N VAL A 40 3.14 -7.50 -2.66
CA VAL A 40 2.09 -8.51 -2.42
C VAL A 40 0.80 -7.90 -1.88
N ALA A 41 0.87 -6.69 -1.31
CA ALA A 41 -0.29 -5.96 -0.83
C ALA A 41 -0.18 -4.45 -1.11
N ILE A 42 -1.34 -3.80 -1.26
CA ILE A 42 -1.48 -2.34 -1.26
C ILE A 42 -2.60 -1.93 -0.29
N VAL A 43 -2.32 -0.94 0.57
CA VAL A 43 -3.25 -0.33 1.53
C VAL A 43 -3.39 1.16 1.18
N PRO A 44 -4.20 1.51 0.18
CA PRO A 44 -4.39 2.89 -0.25
C PRO A 44 -5.47 3.59 0.60
N LEU A 45 -5.45 4.93 0.64
CA LEU A 45 -6.65 5.69 0.99
C LEU A 45 -7.70 5.59 -0.13
N LEU A 46 -8.98 5.79 0.20
CA LEU A 46 -10.07 5.79 -0.79
C LEU A 46 -9.89 6.80 -1.95
N SER A 47 -9.13 7.87 -1.74
CA SER A 47 -8.84 8.88 -2.75
C SER A 47 -7.91 8.37 -3.86
N ARG A 48 -7.15 7.30 -3.61
CA ARG A 48 -6.26 6.69 -4.61
C ARG A 48 -7.02 5.64 -5.39
N TRP A 49 -7.13 5.87 -6.69
CA TRP A 49 -7.59 4.85 -7.63
C TRP A 49 -6.62 3.66 -7.65
N VAL A 50 -7.15 2.44 -7.59
CA VAL A 50 -6.38 1.20 -7.77
C VAL A 50 -7.11 0.33 -8.78
N GLY A 51 -6.64 0.32 -10.02
CA GLY A 51 -7.24 -0.46 -11.10
C GLY A 51 -6.42 -0.42 -12.39
N GLY A 52 -6.85 -1.17 -13.40
CA GLY A 52 -6.30 -1.10 -14.77
C GLY A 52 -4.78 -1.24 -14.86
N THR A 53 -4.11 -0.14 -15.22
CA THR A 53 -2.67 -0.03 -15.47
C THR A 53 -1.79 -0.23 -14.24
N GLU A 54 -2.23 0.20 -13.06
CA GLU A 54 -1.49 0.03 -11.80
C GLU A 54 -1.36 -1.45 -11.44
N LEU A 55 -2.43 -2.22 -11.61
CA LEU A 55 -2.41 -3.66 -11.34
C LEU A 55 -1.43 -4.41 -12.27
N LYS A 56 -1.30 -3.97 -13.53
CA LYS A 56 -0.31 -4.53 -14.47
C LYS A 56 1.14 -4.33 -14.02
N ARG A 57 1.41 -3.30 -13.23
CA ARG A 57 2.75 -2.99 -12.67
C ARG A 57 3.07 -3.77 -11.40
N LEU A 58 2.07 -4.46 -10.84
CA LEU A 58 2.16 -5.20 -9.58
C LEU A 58 1.82 -6.68 -9.79
N PRO A 59 2.64 -7.43 -10.55
CA PRO A 59 2.32 -8.81 -10.97
C PRO A 59 2.22 -9.81 -9.81
N LYS A 60 2.70 -9.46 -8.61
CA LYS A 60 2.63 -10.29 -7.39
C LYS A 60 1.54 -9.83 -6.42
N LEU A 61 0.75 -8.82 -6.77
CA LEU A 61 -0.27 -8.27 -5.88
C LEU A 61 -1.37 -9.31 -5.62
N LYS A 62 -1.66 -9.54 -4.34
CA LYS A 62 -2.70 -10.47 -3.88
C LYS A 62 -3.76 -9.77 -3.05
N ILE A 63 -3.41 -8.68 -2.38
CA ILE A 63 -4.26 -7.99 -1.42
C ILE A 63 -4.37 -6.52 -1.81
N VAL A 64 -5.62 -6.05 -1.90
CA VAL A 64 -5.97 -4.63 -1.98
C VAL A 64 -6.87 -4.34 -0.78
N ALA A 65 -6.38 -3.55 0.18
CA ALA A 65 -7.10 -3.23 1.40
C ALA A 65 -7.33 -1.71 1.48
N ASN A 66 -8.41 -1.26 0.84
CA ASN A 66 -8.75 0.17 0.83
C ASN A 66 -9.07 0.66 2.24
N CYS A 67 -8.34 1.67 2.70
CA CYS A 67 -8.55 2.30 3.98
C CYS A 67 -9.51 3.49 3.83
N ALA A 68 -10.71 3.32 4.38
CA ALA A 68 -11.67 4.41 4.54
C ALA A 68 -11.33 5.20 5.81
N VAL A 69 -11.32 6.53 5.70
CA VAL A 69 -11.35 7.39 6.88
C VAL A 69 -12.81 7.63 7.25
N GLY A 70 -13.21 7.17 8.42
CA GLY A 70 -14.51 7.52 9.00
C GLY A 70 -14.47 8.95 9.52
N HIS A 71 -15.52 9.73 9.23
CA HIS A 71 -15.78 11.00 9.92
C HIS A 71 -16.48 10.75 11.25
#